data_AF-A0ABD3V125-F1
#
_entry.id   AF-A0ABD3V125-F1
#
_cell.length_a   1.000
_cell.length_b   1.000
_cell.length_c   1.000
_cell.angle_alpha   90.00
_cell.angle_beta   90.00
_cell.angle_gamma   90.00
#
_symmetry.space_group_name_H-M   'P 1'
#
loop_
_entity.id
_entity.type
_entity.pdbx_description
1 polymer ?
#
loop_
_entity_poly.entity_id
_entity_poly.type
_entity_poly.pdbx_seq_one_letter_code
_entity_poly.pdbx_strand_id
1 'polypeptide(L)'
;MIMDGYLPMLKAYGAGPNRVALDDDIFDRLSHRLTFLILVIFTMVAAAHQVVGEKMRCWLPPNFHWSHGNYTREMCWLTNTYDIPWNESIPMQKKDRQEHEIKYYQWVPLILLCMAFMFYFPKFIWRTLSGGALCMDHVMLRLVECAFSKRSERKAMLGDIADYLDGYFMSTTPYHKNCCYSKRMLLAKYTCMVCGRRYGNYFLTTSLISKYVYLANAVLVFYLLNDFLSADFSLYGLEVLRGFVSTNHESGRKMSLRFPVVTFCDIQIRHMQVVQPWTLQCVLPGNLYNEKIFIFLWFWFLFVAVLTGVGFLRAIYNFVARPRKLFFIKKHLRIRGRYPLKAENKTLIRKNITRFADEYLKQDGIFLMELAVKNGSDLLAGDILVWLWDKFMERNGAVQEKHSEPVILQSDPNDSQV
;
A
#
# COMPACT_ATOMS: atom_id res chain seq x y z
N MET A 1 18.99 5.02 13.57
CA MET A 1 18.74 4.20 12.36
C MET A 1 17.30 3.74 12.16
N ILE A 2 16.50 3.40 13.18
CA ILE A 2 15.03 3.21 13.03
C ILE A 2 14.25 4.49 13.42
N MET A 3 14.81 5.32 14.29
CA MET A 3 14.18 6.57 14.78
C MET A 3 14.23 7.75 13.78
N ASP A 4 15.12 7.71 12.78
CA ASP A 4 15.28 8.80 11.80
C ASP A 4 14.13 8.87 10.78
N GLY A 5 13.34 7.78 10.65
CA GLY A 5 12.15 7.72 9.80
C GLY A 5 10.84 8.18 10.47
N TYR A 6 10.80 8.22 11.81
CA TYR A 6 9.60 8.61 12.58
C TYR A 6 9.65 10.06 13.09
N LEU A 7 10.86 10.64 13.22
CA LEU A 7 11.02 12.05 13.58
C LEU A 7 10.30 13.04 12.65
N PRO A 8 10.20 12.81 11.33
CA PRO A 8 9.36 13.62 10.44
C PRO A 8 7.86 13.48 10.74
N MET A 9 7.43 12.32 11.25
CA MET A 9 6.03 12.02 11.59
C MET A 9 5.61 12.67 12.92
N LEU A 10 6.50 12.77 13.90
CA LEU A 10 6.26 13.50 15.15
C LEU A 10 6.42 15.01 14.99
N LYS A 11 7.37 15.48 14.17
CA LYS A 11 7.40 16.90 13.74
C LYS A 11 6.17 17.29 12.90
N ALA A 12 5.52 16.33 12.24
CA ALA A 12 4.30 16.58 11.47
C ALA A 12 3.06 16.92 12.32
N TYR A 13 3.05 16.55 13.61
CA TYR A 13 1.94 16.87 14.54
C TYR A 13 2.14 18.21 15.29
N GLY A 14 3.37 18.73 15.34
CA GLY A 14 3.72 19.97 16.08
C GLY A 14 3.93 21.22 15.22
N ALA A 15 3.98 21.08 13.89
CA ALA A 15 3.98 22.23 12.98
C ALA A 15 2.59 22.37 12.35
N GLY A 16 2.09 23.61 12.25
CA GLY A 16 0.78 23.93 11.65
C GLY A 16 0.58 23.32 10.26
N PRO A 17 -0.62 23.45 9.65
CA PRO A 17 -1.18 22.56 8.63
C PRO A 17 -0.12 22.15 7.58
N ASN A 18 0.57 21.04 7.85
CA ASN A 18 1.68 20.58 7.04
C ASN A 18 1.10 20.09 5.73
N ARG A 19 1.46 20.76 4.65
CA ARG A 19 0.97 20.56 3.29
C ARG A 19 1.57 19.28 2.73
N VAL A 20 0.97 18.13 3.05
CA VAL A 20 1.44 16.81 2.62
C VAL A 20 1.10 16.60 1.14
N ALA A 21 2.13 16.47 0.30
CA ALA A 21 1.95 15.99 -1.07
C ALA A 21 1.31 14.59 -1.06
N LEU A 22 0.26 14.43 -1.85
CA LEU A 22 -0.52 13.23 -2.05
C LEU A 22 0.07 12.45 -3.23
N ASP A 23 0.95 11.49 -2.95
CA ASP A 23 1.48 10.59 -3.98
C ASP A 23 0.61 9.34 -4.20
N ASP A 24 -0.35 9.09 -3.30
CA ASP A 24 -1.21 7.89 -3.31
C ASP A 24 -2.70 8.21 -3.49
N ASP A 25 -3.50 7.19 -3.82
CA ASP A 25 -4.96 7.29 -3.87
C ASP A 25 -5.60 7.23 -2.47
N ILE A 26 -6.87 7.65 -2.37
CA ILE A 26 -7.67 7.59 -1.13
C ILE A 26 -7.75 6.15 -0.61
N PHE A 27 -7.95 5.18 -1.51
CA PHE A 27 -8.03 3.76 -1.18
C PHE A 27 -6.73 3.23 -0.55
N ASP A 28 -5.58 3.63 -1.10
CA ASP A 28 -4.27 3.22 -0.59
C ASP A 28 -4.03 3.84 0.80
N ARG A 29 -4.41 5.12 1.00
CA ARG A 29 -4.31 5.81 2.30
C ARG A 29 -5.15 5.16 3.38
N LEU A 30 -6.35 4.71 3.05
CA LEU A 30 -7.20 3.96 3.97
C LEU A 30 -6.50 2.68 4.45
N SER A 31 -5.85 1.97 3.53
CA SER A 31 -5.08 0.77 3.84
C SER A 31 -3.85 1.09 4.70
N HIS A 32 -2.84 1.81 4.18
CA HIS A 32 -1.56 1.94 4.90
C HIS A 32 -1.54 2.95 6.05
N ARG A 33 -2.49 3.91 6.12
CA ARG A 33 -2.54 4.90 7.22
C ARG A 33 -3.60 4.55 8.23
N LEU A 34 -4.85 4.44 7.79
CA LEU A 34 -5.96 4.26 8.73
C LEU A 34 -5.97 2.85 9.32
N THR A 35 -5.82 1.81 8.48
CA THR A 35 -5.78 0.42 8.99
C THR A 35 -4.54 0.19 9.85
N PHE A 36 -3.38 0.75 9.47
CA PHE A 36 -2.19 0.74 10.31
C PHE A 36 -2.45 1.38 11.68
N LEU A 37 -3.04 2.59 11.71
CA LEU A 37 -3.34 3.29 12.95
C LEU A 37 -4.31 2.50 13.84
N ILE A 38 -5.38 1.97 13.25
CA ILE A 38 -6.37 1.13 13.94
C ILE A 38 -5.69 -0.09 14.57
N LEU A 39 -4.84 -0.79 13.81
CA LEU A 39 -4.12 -1.97 14.31
C LEU A 39 -3.12 -1.63 15.40
N VAL A 40 -2.41 -0.50 15.30
CA VAL A 40 -1.51 -0.04 16.37
C VAL A 40 -2.30 0.30 17.63
N ILE A 41 -3.45 0.96 17.52
CA ILE A 41 -4.33 1.25 18.66
C ILE A 41 -4.80 -0.05 19.31
N PHE A 42 -5.32 -1.02 18.55
CA PHE A 42 -5.73 -2.31 19.11
C PHE A 42 -4.56 -3.11 19.68
N THR A 43 -3.37 -3.02 19.09
CA THR A 43 -2.15 -3.60 19.66
C THR A 43 -1.87 -3.02 21.04
N MET A 44 -1.93 -1.69 21.19
CA MET A 44 -1.72 -1.02 22.48
C MET A 44 -2.79 -1.42 23.50
N VAL A 45 -4.06 -1.47 23.10
CA VAL A 45 -5.17 -1.89 23.97
C VAL A 45 -5.01 -3.34 24.43
N ALA A 46 -4.70 -4.25 23.51
CA ALA A 46 -4.48 -5.66 23.82
C ALA A 46 -3.27 -5.86 24.75
N ALA A 47 -2.16 -5.17 24.47
CA ALA A 47 -0.97 -5.21 25.32
C ALA A 47 -1.22 -4.62 26.71
N ALA A 48 -1.93 -3.49 26.80
CA ALA A 48 -2.28 -2.87 28.08
C ALA A 48 -3.11 -3.79 28.96
N HIS A 49 -4.09 -4.50 28.37
CA HIS A 49 -4.88 -5.49 29.10
C HIS A 49 -4.02 -6.64 29.63
N GLN A 50 -3.03 -7.11 28.85
CA GLN A 50 -2.15 -8.21 29.26
C GLN A 50 -1.13 -7.82 30.33
N VAL A 51 -0.71 -6.54 30.38
CA VAL A 51 0.33 -6.05 31.30
C VAL A 51 -0.25 -5.49 32.60
N VAL A 52 -1.32 -4.71 32.51
CA VAL A 52 -1.86 -3.95 33.66
C VAL A 52 -3.01 -4.71 34.34
N GLY A 53 -3.76 -5.52 33.58
CA GLY A 53 -4.89 -6.29 34.10
C GLY A 53 -4.48 -7.64 34.68
N GLU A 54 -5.35 -8.22 35.51
CA GLU A 54 -5.25 -9.65 35.83
C GLU A 54 -5.57 -10.47 34.58
N LYS A 55 -4.51 -10.93 33.89
CA LYS A 55 -4.62 -11.68 32.63
C LYS A 55 -5.49 -12.93 32.73
N MET A 56 -5.53 -13.59 33.89
CA MET A 56 -6.28 -14.82 34.11
C MET A 56 -6.63 -15.00 35.60
N ARG A 57 -7.79 -15.60 35.88
CA ARG A 57 -8.23 -15.99 37.24
C ARG A 57 -8.58 -17.47 37.26
N CYS A 58 -8.16 -18.22 38.27
CA CYS A 58 -8.44 -19.65 38.37
C CYS A 58 -9.20 -20.01 39.64
N TRP A 59 -10.01 -21.06 39.53
CA TRP A 59 -10.66 -21.70 40.66
C TRP A 59 -9.65 -22.56 41.41
N LEU A 60 -9.16 -22.03 42.53
CA LEU A 60 -8.10 -22.66 43.33
C LEU A 60 -8.67 -23.41 44.53
N PRO A 61 -8.06 -24.55 44.92
CA PRO A 61 -8.39 -25.23 46.17
C PRO A 61 -8.24 -24.32 47.40
N PRO A 62 -9.07 -24.52 48.46
CA PRO A 62 -9.09 -23.63 49.63
C PRO A 62 -7.80 -23.63 50.45
N ASN A 63 -6.95 -24.65 50.31
CA ASN A 63 -5.64 -24.75 50.97
C ASN A 63 -4.52 -23.94 50.27
N PHE A 64 -4.78 -23.34 49.11
CA PHE A 64 -3.78 -22.53 48.41
C PHE A 64 -3.70 -21.12 49.02
N HIS A 65 -2.53 -20.79 49.58
CA HIS A 65 -2.24 -19.42 50.00
C HIS A 65 -2.06 -18.48 48.79
N TRP A 66 -2.07 -17.17 49.03
CA TRP A 66 -1.98 -16.14 47.99
C TRP A 66 -0.75 -16.30 47.07
N SER A 67 0.40 -16.67 47.63
CA SER A 67 1.63 -16.94 46.86
C SER A 67 1.48 -18.12 45.90
N HIS A 68 0.86 -19.22 46.34
CA HIS A 68 0.56 -20.37 45.50
C HIS A 68 -0.43 -19.99 44.41
N GLY A 69 -1.47 -19.21 44.74
CA GLY A 69 -2.44 -18.73 43.76
C GLY A 69 -1.81 -17.85 42.67
N ASN A 70 -0.86 -16.97 43.02
CA ASN A 70 -0.12 -16.19 42.02
C ASN A 70 0.75 -17.08 41.13
N TYR A 71 1.53 -17.98 41.73
CA TYR A 71 2.37 -18.92 40.96
C TYR A 71 1.53 -19.76 40.00
N THR A 72 0.42 -20.32 40.47
CA THR A 72 -0.49 -21.13 39.65
C THR A 72 -1.10 -20.33 38.51
N ARG A 73 -1.56 -19.09 38.75
CA ARG A 73 -2.09 -18.22 37.69
C ARG A 73 -1.04 -17.89 36.63
N GLU A 74 0.17 -17.59 37.06
CA GLU A 74 1.31 -17.32 36.15
C GLU A 74 1.69 -18.56 35.35
N MET A 75 1.81 -19.71 36.01
CA MET A 75 2.14 -20.97 35.37
C MET A 75 1.07 -21.35 34.33
N CYS A 76 -0.20 -21.28 34.70
CA CYS A 76 -1.30 -21.58 33.79
C CYS A 76 -1.43 -20.59 32.64
N TRP A 77 -1.00 -19.33 32.82
CA TRP A 77 -0.97 -18.38 31.72
C TRP A 77 0.16 -18.70 30.75
N LEU A 78 1.32 -19.12 31.25
CA LEU A 78 2.49 -19.46 30.43
C LEU A 78 2.30 -20.79 29.69
N THR A 79 1.70 -21.78 30.34
CA THR A 79 1.30 -23.04 29.70
C THR A 79 0.05 -22.84 28.85
N ASN A 80 -0.09 -23.60 27.76
CA ASN A 80 -1.31 -23.57 26.98
C ASN A 80 -2.49 -24.08 27.82
N THR A 81 -3.65 -23.48 27.62
CA THR A 81 -4.92 -23.95 28.19
C THR A 81 -5.76 -24.59 27.10
N TYR A 82 -6.81 -25.33 27.47
CA TYR A 82 -7.70 -25.98 26.51
C TYR A 82 -9.17 -25.70 26.85
N ASP A 83 -10.04 -25.67 25.84
CA ASP A 83 -11.49 -25.52 26.03
C ASP A 83 -12.21 -26.83 25.72
N ILE A 84 -13.15 -27.20 26.58
CA ILE A 84 -13.97 -28.41 26.42
C ILE A 84 -15.41 -28.00 26.65
N PRO A 85 -16.34 -28.37 25.74
CA PRO A 85 -17.75 -28.10 25.93
C PRO A 85 -18.27 -28.70 27.24
N TRP A 86 -19.15 -27.97 27.93
CA TRP A 86 -19.76 -28.41 29.20
C TRP A 86 -20.50 -29.76 29.14
N ASN A 87 -20.88 -30.21 27.94
CA ASN A 87 -21.57 -31.48 27.73
C ASN A 87 -20.61 -32.68 27.66
N GLU A 88 -19.30 -32.44 27.62
CA GLU A 88 -18.27 -33.46 27.49
C GLU A 88 -17.44 -33.54 28.77
N SER A 89 -17.04 -34.75 29.15
CA SER A 89 -16.10 -34.96 30.26
C SER A 89 -14.67 -34.68 29.82
N ILE A 90 -13.86 -34.13 30.71
CA ILE A 90 -12.43 -33.91 30.46
C ILE A 90 -11.75 -35.25 30.13
N PRO A 91 -11.16 -35.43 28.93
CA PRO A 91 -10.61 -36.71 28.51
C PRO A 91 -9.41 -37.08 29.40
N MET A 92 -9.25 -38.37 29.71
CA MET A 92 -8.16 -38.82 30.57
C MET A 92 -6.80 -38.81 29.83
N GLN A 93 -6.80 -39.00 28.51
CA GLN A 93 -5.58 -38.96 27.72
C GLN A 93 -5.13 -37.52 27.48
N LYS A 94 -3.85 -37.25 27.71
CA LYS A 94 -3.28 -35.93 27.48
C LYS A 94 -3.30 -35.52 26.00
N LYS A 95 -3.20 -36.48 25.08
CA LYS A 95 -3.23 -36.22 23.63
C LYS A 95 -4.53 -35.56 23.18
N ASP A 96 -5.66 -36.09 23.64
CA ASP A 96 -6.99 -35.56 23.31
C ASP A 96 -7.19 -34.14 23.85
N ARG A 97 -6.59 -33.82 25.00
CA ARG A 97 -6.56 -32.45 25.55
C ARG A 97 -5.72 -31.49 24.70
N GLN A 98 -4.63 -31.98 24.10
CA GLN A 98 -3.71 -31.19 23.28
C GLN A 98 -4.34 -30.73 21.96
N GLU A 99 -5.30 -31.49 21.42
CA GLU A 99 -6.05 -31.12 20.22
C GLU A 99 -6.95 -29.90 20.43
N HIS A 100 -7.36 -29.66 21.68
CA HIS A 100 -8.22 -28.54 22.08
C HIS A 100 -7.42 -27.38 22.70
N GLU A 101 -6.09 -27.38 22.57
CA GLU A 101 -5.24 -26.33 23.14
C GLU A 101 -5.40 -24.99 22.43
N ILE A 102 -5.58 -23.95 23.24
CA ILE A 102 -5.67 -22.56 22.82
C ILE A 102 -4.32 -21.89 23.07
N LYS A 103 -3.68 -21.46 21.99
CA LYS A 103 -2.32 -20.89 22.04
C LYS A 103 -2.30 -19.42 21.65
N TYR A 104 -3.30 -18.97 20.91
CA TYR A 104 -3.27 -17.69 20.21
C TYR A 104 -3.32 -16.49 21.17
N TYR A 105 -4.00 -16.59 22.33
CA TYR A 105 -4.29 -15.42 23.18
C TYR A 105 -3.03 -14.71 23.70
N GLN A 106 -1.93 -15.44 23.90
CA GLN A 106 -0.65 -14.87 24.31
C GLN A 106 -0.03 -14.00 23.21
N TRP A 107 -0.27 -14.35 21.95
CA TRP A 107 0.39 -13.76 20.77
C TRP A 107 -0.43 -12.66 20.08
N VAL A 108 -1.66 -12.39 20.55
CA VAL A 108 -2.56 -11.42 19.91
C VAL A 108 -1.92 -10.05 19.68
N PRO A 109 -1.26 -9.39 20.65
CA PRO A 109 -0.66 -8.08 20.42
C PRO A 109 0.45 -8.12 19.37
N LEU A 110 1.29 -9.17 19.38
CA LEU A 110 2.37 -9.32 18.41
C LEU A 110 1.82 -9.47 16.99
N ILE A 111 0.73 -10.22 16.83
CA ILE A 111 0.14 -10.46 15.51
C ILE A 111 -0.60 -9.24 14.99
N LEU A 112 -1.32 -8.51 15.85
CA LEU A 112 -1.89 -7.21 15.49
C LEU A 112 -0.80 -6.25 15.00
N LEU A 113 0.36 -6.25 15.65
CA LEU A 113 1.52 -5.44 15.25
C LEU A 113 2.13 -5.90 13.91
N CYS A 114 2.33 -7.21 13.73
CA CYS A 114 2.80 -7.78 12.47
C CYS A 114 1.84 -7.42 11.31
N MET A 115 0.53 -7.55 11.52
CA MET A 115 -0.47 -7.14 10.55
C MET A 115 -0.39 -5.63 10.26
N ALA A 116 -0.17 -4.79 11.26
CA ALA A 116 0.03 -3.36 11.04
C ALA A 116 1.20 -3.12 10.07
N PHE A 117 2.36 -3.74 10.32
CA PHE A 117 3.50 -3.64 9.41
C PHE A 117 3.19 -4.16 8.00
N MET A 118 2.45 -5.26 7.88
CA MET A 118 2.02 -5.81 6.58
C MET A 118 1.15 -4.82 5.79
N PHE A 119 0.25 -4.09 6.45
CA PHE A 119 -0.56 -3.04 5.78
C PHE A 119 0.26 -1.79 5.39
N TYR A 120 1.38 -1.52 6.08
CA TYR A 120 2.31 -0.43 5.72
C TYR A 120 3.30 -0.84 4.62
N PHE A 121 3.62 -2.13 4.51
CA PHE A 121 4.65 -2.67 3.62
C PHE A 121 4.49 -2.26 2.13
N PRO A 122 3.29 -2.21 1.52
CA PRO A 122 3.17 -1.82 0.12
C PRO A 122 3.54 -0.35 -0.12
N LYS A 123 3.34 0.53 0.87
CA LYS A 123 3.80 1.93 0.83
C LYS A 123 5.32 2.01 0.93
N PHE A 124 5.92 1.19 1.78
CA PHE A 124 7.38 1.09 1.88
C PHE A 124 7.99 0.68 0.53
N ILE A 125 7.44 -0.37 -0.12
CA ILE A 125 7.86 -0.78 -1.46
C ILE A 125 7.74 0.37 -2.47
N TRP A 126 6.58 1.03 -2.52
CA TRP A 126 6.35 2.14 -3.45
C TRP A 126 7.40 3.25 -3.28
N ARG A 127 7.70 3.66 -2.04
CA ARG A 127 8.67 4.71 -1.76
C ARG A 127 10.10 4.33 -2.11
N THR A 128 10.51 3.10 -1.78
CA THR A 128 11.86 2.64 -2.09
C THR A 128 12.08 2.51 -3.60
N LEU A 129 11.07 2.03 -4.34
CA LEU A 129 11.17 1.91 -5.80
C LEU A 129 11.03 3.28 -6.49
N SER A 130 10.07 4.11 -6.10
CA SER A 130 9.87 5.42 -6.75
C SER A 130 11.08 6.35 -6.57
N GLY A 131 11.68 6.36 -5.38
CA GLY A 131 12.85 7.20 -5.05
C GLY A 131 14.09 6.94 -5.89
N GLY A 132 14.28 5.71 -6.41
CA GLY A 132 15.42 5.38 -7.27
C GLY A 132 15.34 5.99 -8.69
N ALA A 133 14.17 6.42 -9.13
CA ALA A 133 13.95 6.97 -10.47
C ALA A 133 13.90 8.50 -10.49
N LEU A 134 12.98 9.07 -9.73
CA LEU A 134 12.71 10.50 -9.61
C LEU A 134 12.23 10.74 -8.18
N CYS A 135 12.69 11.80 -7.53
CA CYS A 135 12.16 12.17 -6.23
C CYS A 135 10.76 12.80 -6.39
N MET A 136 9.74 11.94 -6.41
CA MET A 136 8.33 12.32 -6.59
C MET A 136 7.85 13.28 -5.51
N ASP A 137 8.22 13.01 -4.26
CA ASP A 137 7.85 13.83 -3.11
C ASP A 137 8.37 15.27 -3.30
N HIS A 138 9.59 15.44 -3.80
CA HIS A 138 10.16 16.77 -4.08
C HIS A 138 9.35 17.53 -5.15
N VAL A 139 9.02 16.87 -6.27
CA VAL A 139 8.23 17.49 -7.35
C VAL A 139 6.85 17.88 -6.85
N MET A 140 6.15 16.97 -6.17
CA MET A 140 4.78 17.20 -5.72
C MET A 140 4.70 18.24 -4.60
N LEU A 141 5.67 18.27 -3.67
CA LEU A 141 5.73 19.31 -2.63
C LEU A 141 5.97 20.70 -3.26
N ARG A 142 6.91 20.83 -4.20
CA ARG A 142 7.14 22.10 -4.92
C ARG A 142 5.90 22.54 -5.70
N LEU A 143 5.13 21.61 -6.27
CA LEU A 143 3.85 21.93 -6.93
C LEU A 143 2.81 22.48 -5.96
N VAL A 144 2.69 21.88 -4.77
CA VAL A 144 1.78 22.36 -3.72
C VAL A 144 2.20 23.75 -3.26
N GLU A 145 3.49 24.00 -3.03
CA GLU A 145 4.01 25.34 -2.70
C GLU A 145 3.69 26.36 -3.81
N CYS A 146 3.95 25.99 -5.06
CA CYS A 146 3.69 26.82 -6.24
C CYS A 146 2.22 27.27 -6.37
N ALA A 147 1.28 26.43 -5.93
CA ALA A 147 -0.14 26.74 -5.95
C ALA A 147 -0.50 27.94 -5.06
N PHE A 148 0.22 28.14 -3.95
CA PHE A 148 -0.04 29.21 -2.99
C PHE A 148 0.88 30.44 -3.15
N SER A 149 1.94 30.33 -3.94
CA SER A 149 2.88 31.44 -4.17
C SER A 149 2.33 32.51 -5.12
N LYS A 150 2.96 33.69 -5.07
CA LYS A 150 2.65 34.86 -5.91
C LYS A 150 2.83 34.52 -7.40
N ARG A 151 2.05 35.20 -8.26
CA ARG A 151 1.99 34.91 -9.71
C ARG A 151 3.35 35.09 -10.43
N SER A 152 4.19 36.02 -9.98
CA SER A 152 5.52 36.27 -10.55
C SER A 152 6.48 35.10 -10.29
N GLU A 153 6.60 34.68 -9.03
CA GLU A 153 7.44 33.57 -8.57
C GLU A 153 6.95 32.21 -9.11
N ARG A 154 5.63 32.08 -9.31
CA ARG A 154 5.01 30.87 -9.86
C ARG A 154 5.62 30.45 -11.20
N LYS A 155 5.84 31.39 -12.11
CA LYS A 155 6.39 31.07 -13.44
C LYS A 155 7.81 30.49 -13.34
N ALA A 156 8.65 31.07 -12.49
CA ALA A 156 10.01 30.59 -12.28
C ALA A 156 10.01 29.17 -11.69
N MET A 157 9.24 28.94 -10.62
CA MET A 157 9.14 27.60 -10.02
C MET A 157 8.55 26.55 -10.97
N LEU A 158 7.57 26.91 -11.79
CA LEU A 158 7.03 26.00 -12.81
C LEU A 158 8.08 25.67 -13.88
N GLY A 159 8.91 26.64 -14.26
CA GLY A 159 10.07 26.43 -15.14
C GLY A 159 11.03 25.40 -14.55
N ASP A 160 11.45 25.59 -13.30
CA ASP A 160 12.34 24.64 -12.62
C ASP A 160 11.76 23.22 -12.56
N ILE A 161 10.46 23.09 -12.26
CA ILE A 161 9.78 21.79 -12.21
C ILE A 161 9.74 21.16 -13.62
N ALA A 162 9.41 21.95 -14.64
CA ALA A 162 9.37 21.48 -16.02
C ALA A 162 10.77 21.05 -16.50
N ASP A 163 11.83 21.76 -16.12
CA ASP A 163 13.22 21.43 -16.43
C ASP A 163 13.66 20.12 -15.78
N TYR A 164 13.29 19.92 -14.52
CA TYR A 164 13.56 18.68 -13.80
C TYR A 164 12.84 17.48 -14.42
N LEU A 165 11.56 17.66 -14.80
CA LEU A 165 10.78 16.63 -15.50
C LEU A 165 11.31 16.34 -16.91
N ASP A 166 11.73 17.38 -17.65
CA ASP A 166 12.35 17.23 -18.97
C ASP A 166 13.64 16.43 -18.91
N GLY A 167 14.52 16.73 -17.94
CA GLY A 167 15.74 15.95 -17.69
C GLY A 167 15.43 14.47 -17.42
N TYR A 168 14.38 14.19 -16.64
CA TYR A 168 13.91 12.82 -16.44
C TYR A 168 13.43 12.17 -17.75
N PHE A 169 12.52 12.79 -18.50
CA PHE A 169 12.00 12.21 -19.75
C PHE A 169 13.10 11.96 -20.78
N MET A 170 14.07 12.86 -20.88
CA MET A 170 15.25 12.68 -21.73
C MET A 170 16.12 11.51 -21.27
N SER A 171 16.35 11.35 -19.96
CA SER A 171 17.10 10.19 -19.42
C SER A 171 16.45 8.84 -19.74
N THR A 172 15.14 8.80 -20.00
CA THR A 172 14.44 7.57 -20.38
C THR A 172 14.51 7.27 -21.88
N THR A 173 14.99 8.19 -22.71
CA THR A 173 14.99 8.04 -24.16
C THR A 173 16.24 7.27 -24.61
N PRO A 174 16.10 6.16 -25.34
CA PRO A 174 17.24 5.35 -25.76
C PRO A 174 18.11 6.11 -26.76
N TYR A 175 19.44 6.07 -26.55
CA TYR A 175 20.41 6.63 -27.50
C TYR A 175 20.55 5.77 -28.77
N HIS A 176 20.42 4.43 -28.65
CA HIS A 176 20.49 3.48 -29.77
C HIS A 176 19.22 2.61 -29.86
N LYS A 177 18.61 2.54 -31.05
CA LYS A 177 17.41 1.72 -31.32
C LYS A 177 17.80 0.40 -32.01
N ASN A 178 18.01 -0.66 -31.23
CA ASN A 178 18.24 -2.00 -31.79
C ASN A 178 16.90 -2.71 -32.15
N CYS A 179 16.91 -3.68 -33.06
CA CYS A 179 15.70 -4.42 -33.47
C CYS A 179 14.98 -5.11 -32.28
N CYS A 180 15.74 -5.72 -31.37
CA CYS A 180 15.21 -6.33 -30.14
C CYS A 180 14.63 -5.30 -29.15
N TYR A 181 15.11 -4.05 -29.19
CA TYR A 181 14.57 -2.95 -28.37
C TYR A 181 13.14 -2.59 -28.83
N SER A 182 12.88 -2.58 -30.14
CA SER A 182 11.55 -2.26 -30.68
C SER A 182 10.48 -3.27 -30.26
N LYS A 183 10.78 -4.58 -30.29
CA LYS A 183 9.84 -5.63 -29.82
C LYS A 183 9.59 -5.57 -28.32
N ARG A 184 10.64 -5.35 -27.52
CA ARG A 184 10.51 -5.18 -26.05
C ARG A 184 9.78 -3.90 -25.67
N MET A 185 9.95 -2.82 -26.43
CA MET A 185 9.23 -1.56 -26.24
C MET A 185 7.74 -1.71 -26.58
N LEU A 186 7.39 -2.47 -27.62
CA LEU A 186 6.00 -2.81 -27.92
C LEU A 186 5.39 -3.64 -26.77
N LEU A 187 6.12 -4.63 -26.25
CA LEU A 187 5.69 -5.43 -25.12
C LEU A 187 5.48 -4.55 -23.87
N ALA A 188 6.44 -3.71 -23.51
CA ALA A 188 6.34 -2.75 -22.40
C ALA A 188 5.17 -1.75 -22.55
N LYS A 189 4.73 -1.49 -23.79
CA LYS A 189 3.55 -0.64 -24.09
C LYS A 189 2.22 -1.32 -23.74
N TYR A 190 2.18 -2.66 -23.69
CA TYR A 190 0.96 -3.46 -23.53
C TYR A 190 0.98 -4.41 -22.32
N THR A 191 2.15 -4.80 -21.82
CA THR A 191 2.32 -5.71 -20.68
C THR A 191 3.09 -5.02 -19.55
N CYS A 192 2.70 -5.31 -18.30
CA CYS A 192 3.37 -4.82 -17.10
C CYS A 192 4.66 -5.59 -16.78
N MET A 193 4.92 -6.72 -17.43
CA MET A 193 6.05 -7.60 -17.09
C MET A 193 7.41 -7.02 -17.51
N VAL A 194 7.45 -6.11 -18.47
CA VAL A 194 8.70 -5.43 -18.88
C VAL A 194 8.76 -4.06 -18.19
N CYS A 195 9.11 -4.10 -16.91
CA CYS A 195 9.43 -2.91 -16.13
C CYS A 195 10.80 -2.36 -16.54
N GLY A 196 10.89 -1.07 -16.85
CA GLY A 196 12.20 -0.46 -16.97
C GLY A 196 12.16 1.04 -17.20
N ARG A 197 13.05 1.75 -16.49
CA ARG A 197 13.27 3.19 -16.65
C ARG A 197 13.52 3.60 -18.11
N ARG A 198 14.11 2.72 -18.92
CA ARG A 198 14.40 2.93 -20.36
C ARG A 198 13.19 2.79 -21.29
N TYR A 199 12.05 2.29 -20.80
CA TYR A 199 10.82 2.17 -21.56
C TYR A 199 9.79 3.25 -21.21
N GLY A 200 10.03 4.04 -20.14
CA GLY A 200 9.14 5.12 -19.70
C GLY A 200 7.77 4.64 -19.22
N ASN A 201 7.73 3.46 -18.61
CA ASN A 201 6.58 2.86 -17.94
C ASN A 201 6.87 2.48 -16.47
N TYR A 202 7.98 2.98 -15.90
CA TYR A 202 8.47 2.59 -14.58
C TYR A 202 7.52 3.00 -13.46
N PHE A 203 7.11 4.27 -13.39
CA PHE A 203 6.25 4.77 -12.33
C PHE A 203 4.87 4.15 -12.38
N LEU A 204 4.30 4.07 -13.59
CA LEU A 204 2.98 3.50 -13.78
C LEU A 204 2.97 2.01 -13.39
N THR A 205 3.99 1.25 -13.79
CA THR A 205 4.05 -0.18 -13.48
C THR A 205 4.36 -0.44 -12.01
N THR A 206 5.26 0.33 -11.41
CA THR A 206 5.54 0.25 -9.96
C THR A 206 4.30 0.59 -9.14
N SER A 207 3.46 1.52 -9.61
CA SER A 207 2.19 1.86 -8.96
C SER A 207 1.20 0.70 -9.04
N LEU A 208 1.10 0.05 -10.20
CA LEU A 208 0.26 -1.16 -10.37
C LEU A 208 0.75 -2.31 -9.48
N ILE A 209 2.05 -2.53 -9.39
CA ILE A 209 2.64 -3.55 -8.50
C ILE A 209 2.29 -3.23 -7.04
N SER A 210 2.49 -1.99 -6.58
CA SER A 210 2.14 -1.60 -5.21
C SER A 210 0.65 -1.84 -4.91
N LYS A 211 -0.25 -1.50 -5.83
CA LYS A 211 -1.70 -1.75 -5.69
C LYS A 211 -2.05 -3.24 -5.69
N TYR A 212 -1.36 -4.06 -6.48
CA TYR A 212 -1.49 -5.50 -6.41
C TYR A 212 -1.06 -6.04 -5.04
N VAL A 213 0.08 -5.55 -4.49
CA VAL A 213 0.54 -5.95 -3.16
C VAL A 213 -0.46 -5.55 -2.08
N TYR A 214 -1.11 -4.37 -2.17
CA TYR A 214 -2.22 -4.01 -1.26
C TYR A 214 -3.37 -5.02 -1.31
N LEU A 215 -3.81 -5.39 -2.52
CA LEU A 215 -4.90 -6.36 -2.71
C LEU A 215 -4.51 -7.75 -2.21
N ALA A 216 -3.31 -8.23 -2.55
CA ALA A 216 -2.78 -9.50 -2.09
C ALA A 216 -2.65 -9.52 -0.56
N ASN A 217 -2.21 -8.41 0.05
CA ASN A 217 -2.14 -8.29 1.51
C ASN A 217 -3.53 -8.38 2.16
N ALA A 218 -4.54 -7.73 1.57
CA ALA A 218 -5.90 -7.79 2.08
C ALA A 218 -6.45 -9.23 2.10
N VAL A 219 -6.11 -10.06 1.11
CA VAL A 219 -6.47 -11.49 1.07
C VAL A 219 -5.61 -12.32 2.03
N LEU A 220 -4.29 -12.08 2.04
CA LEU A 220 -3.32 -12.81 2.85
C LEU A 220 -3.63 -12.71 4.35
N VAL A 221 -4.09 -11.54 4.82
CA VAL A 221 -4.47 -11.35 6.22
C VAL A 221 -5.60 -12.29 6.66
N PHE A 222 -6.60 -12.55 5.80
CA PHE A 222 -7.65 -13.52 6.13
C PHE A 222 -7.09 -14.95 6.25
N TYR A 223 -6.21 -15.34 5.34
CA TYR A 223 -5.55 -16.65 5.38
C TYR A 223 -4.70 -16.82 6.64
N LEU A 224 -3.87 -15.81 6.97
CA LEU A 224 -3.02 -15.84 8.16
C LEU A 224 -3.84 -15.90 9.45
N LEU A 225 -4.95 -15.17 9.53
CA LEU A 225 -5.84 -15.22 10.70
C LEU A 225 -6.58 -16.55 10.83
N ASN A 226 -6.92 -17.20 9.70
CA ASN A 226 -7.54 -18.52 9.69
C ASN A 226 -6.62 -19.59 10.28
N ASP A 227 -5.36 -19.59 9.85
CA ASP A 227 -4.32 -20.48 10.36
C ASP A 227 -4.03 -20.20 11.85
N PHE A 228 -3.85 -18.92 12.19
CA PHE A 228 -3.48 -18.50 13.55
C PHE A 228 -4.56 -18.77 14.61
N LEU A 229 -5.83 -18.47 14.32
CA LEU A 229 -6.93 -18.74 15.26
C LEU A 229 -7.35 -20.21 15.26
N SER A 230 -6.79 -21.03 14.34
CA SER A 230 -7.15 -22.44 14.13
C SER A 230 -8.67 -22.66 14.07
N ALA A 231 -9.36 -21.66 13.54
CA ALA A 231 -10.80 -21.59 13.41
C ALA A 231 -11.12 -20.84 12.12
N ASP A 232 -12.22 -21.18 11.44
CA ASP A 232 -12.59 -20.67 10.12
C ASP A 232 -12.89 -19.15 10.11
N PHE A 233 -11.87 -18.32 10.30
CA PHE A 233 -11.95 -16.87 10.43
C PHE A 233 -12.56 -16.21 9.20
N SER A 234 -12.37 -16.81 8.03
CA SER A 234 -12.91 -16.31 6.75
C SER A 234 -14.41 -16.07 6.79
N LEU A 235 -15.18 -16.93 7.47
CA LEU A 235 -16.64 -16.84 7.56
C LEU A 235 -17.16 -16.16 8.83
N TYR A 236 -16.26 -15.68 9.69
CA TYR A 236 -16.59 -15.24 11.04
C TYR A 236 -17.67 -14.14 11.09
N GLY A 237 -17.50 -13.05 10.34
CA GLY A 237 -18.48 -11.96 10.38
C GLY A 237 -19.85 -12.33 9.82
N LEU A 238 -19.93 -13.26 8.86
CA LEU A 238 -21.21 -13.78 8.36
C LEU A 238 -21.92 -14.62 9.43
N GLU A 239 -21.19 -15.42 10.20
CA GLU A 239 -21.73 -16.17 11.35
C GLU A 239 -22.27 -15.24 12.43
N VAL A 240 -21.53 -14.17 12.74
CA VAL A 240 -21.95 -13.14 13.70
C VAL A 240 -23.24 -12.46 13.25
N LEU A 241 -23.36 -12.05 11.99
CA LEU A 241 -24.59 -11.46 11.45
C LEU A 241 -25.78 -12.42 11.50
N ARG A 242 -25.57 -13.70 11.15
CA ARG A 242 -26.62 -14.73 11.27
C ARG A 242 -27.07 -14.92 12.71
N GLY A 243 -26.15 -14.83 13.68
CA GLY A 243 -26.46 -14.92 15.11
C GLY A 243 -27.26 -13.72 15.65
N PHE A 244 -27.17 -12.55 15.03
CA PHE A 244 -28.04 -11.41 15.38
C PHE A 244 -29.46 -11.56 14.80
N VAL A 245 -29.59 -12.17 13.61
CA VAL A 245 -30.88 -12.34 12.92
C VAL A 245 -31.66 -13.55 13.46
N SER A 246 -30.96 -14.65 13.76
CA SER A 246 -31.56 -15.83 14.37
C SER A 246 -31.42 -15.72 15.89
N THR A 247 -32.53 -15.49 16.59
CA THR A 247 -32.63 -15.41 18.06
C THR A 247 -32.34 -16.74 18.78
N ASN A 248 -31.59 -17.64 18.15
CA ASN A 248 -31.24 -18.93 18.71
C ASN A 248 -30.00 -18.81 19.61
N HIS A 249 -30.18 -19.15 20.89
CA HIS A 249 -29.14 -19.22 21.93
C HIS A 249 -27.89 -20.03 21.54
N GLU A 250 -28.02 -20.89 20.53
CA GLU A 250 -26.96 -21.75 19.98
C GLU A 250 -25.90 -20.96 19.18
N SER A 251 -26.27 -19.86 18.51
CA SER A 251 -25.32 -19.01 17.77
C SER A 251 -24.36 -18.27 18.69
N GLY A 252 -24.81 -17.84 19.87
CA GLY A 252 -23.93 -17.27 20.91
C GLY A 252 -22.90 -18.29 21.43
N ARG A 253 -23.26 -19.58 21.44
CA ARG A 253 -22.36 -20.66 21.88
C ARG A 253 -21.24 -20.95 20.87
N LYS A 254 -21.50 -20.90 19.56
CA LYS A 254 -20.45 -21.02 18.52
C LYS A 254 -19.48 -19.85 18.53
N MET A 255 -19.94 -18.65 18.86
CA MET A 255 -19.09 -17.46 19.00
C MET A 255 -18.10 -17.61 20.17
N SER A 256 -18.54 -18.26 21.26
CA SER A 256 -17.70 -18.62 22.40
C SER A 256 -16.65 -19.69 22.09
N LEU A 257 -16.77 -20.46 21.01
CA LEU A 257 -15.84 -21.57 20.71
C LEU A 257 -14.48 -21.07 20.20
N ARG A 258 -14.46 -19.96 19.46
CA ARG A 258 -13.20 -19.38 18.93
C ARG A 258 -12.48 -18.54 19.97
N PHE A 259 -13.26 -17.87 20.81
CA PHE A 259 -12.77 -17.02 21.89
C PHE A 259 -13.36 -17.46 23.25
N PRO A 260 -12.98 -18.64 23.76
CA PRO A 260 -13.51 -19.16 25.02
C PRO A 260 -13.07 -18.31 26.21
N VAL A 261 -14.05 -17.96 27.04
CA VAL A 261 -13.83 -17.16 28.26
C VAL A 261 -13.43 -18.05 29.43
N VAL A 262 -13.82 -19.32 29.40
CA VAL A 262 -13.48 -20.32 30.41
C VAL A 262 -12.60 -21.37 29.74
N THR A 263 -11.48 -21.70 30.37
CA THR A 263 -10.53 -22.70 29.89
C THR A 263 -10.05 -23.58 31.04
N PHE A 264 -9.51 -24.74 30.72
CA PHE A 264 -8.90 -25.65 31.67
C PHE A 264 -7.38 -25.61 31.55
N CYS A 265 -6.71 -25.68 32.69
CA CYS A 265 -5.26 -25.69 32.81
C CYS A 265 -4.81 -26.92 33.58
N ASP A 266 -3.83 -27.64 33.03
CA ASP A 266 -3.20 -28.77 33.72
C ASP A 266 -1.85 -28.34 34.29
N ILE A 267 -1.73 -28.31 35.62
CA ILE A 267 -0.45 -28.06 36.30
C ILE A 267 0.08 -29.34 36.93
N GLN A 268 1.41 -29.45 37.01
CA GLN A 268 2.07 -30.56 37.68
C GLN A 268 2.95 -29.99 38.79
N ILE A 269 2.57 -30.26 40.03
CA ILE A 269 3.35 -29.84 41.20
C ILE A 269 4.16 -31.04 41.68
N ARG A 270 5.48 -30.85 41.77
CA ARG A 270 6.39 -31.88 42.25
C ARG A 270 6.65 -31.69 43.74
N HIS A 271 6.28 -32.68 44.54
CA HIS A 271 6.67 -32.80 45.94
C HIS A 271 7.65 -33.97 46.06
N MET A 272 8.94 -33.66 46.21
CA MET A 272 10.04 -34.63 46.20
C MET A 272 10.03 -35.49 44.93
N GLN A 273 9.77 -36.80 45.05
CA GLN A 273 9.73 -37.75 43.94
C GLN A 273 8.33 -37.92 43.33
N VAL A 274 7.27 -37.40 43.97
CA VAL A 274 5.89 -37.58 43.51
C VAL A 274 5.42 -36.32 42.76
N VAL A 275 4.96 -36.52 41.52
CA VAL A 275 4.34 -35.47 40.71
C VAL A 275 2.82 -35.60 40.81
N GLN A 276 2.17 -34.56 41.31
CA GLN A 276 0.71 -34.51 41.43
C GLN A 276 0.14 -33.66 40.29
N PRO A 277 -0.69 -34.24 39.40
CA PRO A 277 -1.38 -33.48 38.37
C PRO A 277 -2.64 -32.83 38.96
N TRP A 278 -2.84 -31.55 38.64
CA TRP A 278 -4.03 -30.80 38.98
C TRP A 278 -4.62 -30.20 37.71
N THR A 279 -5.93 -30.35 37.53
CA THR A 279 -6.67 -29.64 36.48
C THR A 279 -7.49 -28.54 37.14
N LEU A 280 -7.28 -27.31 36.70
CA LEU A 280 -7.89 -26.10 37.25
C LEU A 280 -8.76 -25.44 36.20
N GLN A 281 -9.94 -24.96 36.60
CA GLN A 281 -10.79 -24.14 35.75
C GLN A 281 -10.34 -22.68 35.87
N CYS A 282 -10.07 -22.03 34.75
CA CYS A 282 -9.63 -20.65 34.68
C CYS A 282 -10.53 -19.82 33.77
N VAL A 283 -10.65 -18.54 34.09
CA VAL A 283 -11.37 -17.53 33.32
C VAL A 283 -10.34 -16.60 32.70
N LEU A 284 -10.55 -16.28 31.42
CA LEU A 284 -9.67 -15.49 30.56
C LEU A 284 -10.38 -14.20 30.10
N PRO A 285 -10.43 -13.15 30.94
CA PRO A 285 -11.15 -11.90 30.60
C PRO A 285 -10.65 -11.24 29.31
N GLY A 286 -9.35 -11.38 29.01
CA GLY A 286 -8.75 -10.82 27.79
C GLY A 286 -9.41 -11.32 26.51
N ASN A 287 -9.98 -12.53 26.52
CA ASN A 287 -10.60 -13.11 25.33
C ASN A 287 -11.91 -12.43 24.96
N LEU A 288 -12.65 -11.86 25.92
CA LEU A 288 -13.83 -11.04 25.66
C LEU A 288 -13.48 -9.80 24.83
N TYR A 289 -12.34 -9.17 25.12
CA TYR A 289 -11.85 -8.03 24.35
C TYR A 289 -11.39 -8.46 22.96
N ASN A 290 -10.62 -9.55 22.87
CA ASN A 290 -10.17 -10.10 21.60
C ASN A 290 -11.34 -10.42 20.68
N GLU A 291 -12.39 -11.07 21.20
CA GLU A 291 -13.61 -11.38 20.46
C GLU A 291 -14.18 -10.13 19.78
N LYS A 292 -14.34 -9.02 20.51
CA LYS A 292 -14.88 -7.76 19.96
C LYS A 292 -13.93 -7.09 18.97
N ILE A 293 -12.63 -7.09 19.25
CA ILE A 293 -11.60 -6.55 18.35
C ILE A 293 -11.63 -7.31 17.02
N PHE A 294 -11.62 -8.64 17.05
CA PHE A 294 -11.59 -9.46 15.84
C PHE A 294 -12.91 -9.43 15.04
N ILE A 295 -14.05 -9.23 15.70
CA ILE A 295 -15.33 -8.95 15.00
C ILE A 295 -15.21 -7.64 14.20
N PHE A 296 -14.77 -6.57 14.86
CA PHE A 296 -14.59 -5.28 14.19
C PHE A 296 -13.59 -5.38 13.03
N LEU A 297 -12.44 -6.01 13.27
CA LEU A 297 -11.38 -6.17 12.27
C LEU A 297 -11.84 -6.99 11.07
N TRP A 298 -12.68 -8.01 11.24
CA TRP A 298 -13.20 -8.79 10.12
C TRP A 298 -13.98 -7.90 9.13
N PHE A 299 -14.93 -7.10 9.63
CA PHE A 299 -15.69 -6.19 8.77
C PHE A 299 -14.80 -5.10 8.17
N TRP A 300 -13.85 -4.60 8.96
CA TRP A 300 -12.88 -3.60 8.50
C TRP A 300 -12.01 -4.13 7.37
N PHE A 301 -11.44 -5.33 7.49
CA PHE A 301 -10.61 -5.93 6.45
C PHE A 301 -11.41 -6.26 5.20
N LEU A 302 -12.65 -6.72 5.33
CA LEU A 302 -13.54 -6.90 4.18
C LEU A 302 -13.77 -5.57 3.44
N PHE A 303 -14.05 -4.50 4.18
CA PHE A 303 -14.22 -3.16 3.63
C PHE A 303 -12.95 -2.66 2.91
N VAL A 304 -11.78 -2.83 3.53
CA VAL A 304 -10.48 -2.47 2.92
C VAL A 304 -10.20 -3.33 1.69
N ALA A 305 -10.51 -4.63 1.70
CA ALA A 305 -10.33 -5.52 0.55
C ALA A 305 -11.17 -5.08 -0.65
N VAL A 306 -12.45 -4.74 -0.43
CA VAL A 306 -13.33 -4.22 -1.49
C VAL A 306 -12.79 -2.92 -2.06
N LEU A 307 -12.43 -1.96 -1.20
CA LEU A 307 -11.97 -0.65 -1.65
C LEU A 307 -10.61 -0.69 -2.35
N THR A 308 -9.67 -1.50 -1.87
CA THR A 308 -8.39 -1.72 -2.56
C THR A 308 -8.59 -2.46 -3.88
N GLY A 309 -9.56 -3.38 -3.98
CA GLY A 309 -10.01 -3.98 -5.23
C GLY A 309 -10.53 -2.95 -6.24
N VAL A 310 -11.42 -2.03 -5.82
CA VAL A 310 -11.89 -0.92 -6.67
C VAL A 310 -10.72 -0.02 -7.09
N GLY A 311 -9.83 0.31 -6.17
CA GLY A 311 -8.62 1.10 -6.46
C GLY A 311 -7.71 0.44 -7.49
N PHE A 312 -7.52 -0.88 -7.41
CA PHE A 312 -6.73 -1.65 -8.36
C PHE A 312 -7.38 -1.70 -9.75
N LEU A 313 -8.70 -1.97 -9.82
CA LEU A 313 -9.44 -1.95 -11.08
C LEU A 313 -9.40 -0.57 -11.75
N ARG A 314 -9.51 0.51 -10.96
CA ARG A 314 -9.35 1.88 -11.47
C ARG A 314 -7.95 2.13 -12.02
N ALA A 315 -6.91 1.60 -11.38
CA ALA A 315 -5.54 1.74 -11.86
C ALA A 315 -5.32 0.95 -13.18
N ILE A 316 -5.88 -0.25 -13.31
CA ILE A 316 -5.89 -1.01 -14.57
C ILE A 316 -6.62 -0.25 -15.66
N TYR A 317 -7.80 0.31 -15.36
CA TYR A 317 -8.55 1.11 -16.32
C TYR A 317 -7.73 2.31 -16.82
N ASN A 318 -7.09 3.04 -15.90
CA ASN A 318 -6.20 4.15 -16.26
C ASN A 318 -4.96 3.71 -17.05
N PHE A 319 -4.46 2.50 -16.81
CA PHE A 319 -3.36 1.92 -17.60
C PHE A 319 -3.80 1.69 -19.06
N VAL A 320 -4.93 1.00 -19.26
CA VAL A 320 -5.44 0.55 -20.57
C VAL A 320 -6.07 1.69 -21.39
N ALA A 321 -6.72 2.66 -20.75
CA ALA A 321 -7.49 3.72 -21.42
C ALA A 321 -6.62 4.80 -22.10
N ARG A 322 -5.86 4.42 -23.14
CA ARG A 322 -5.08 5.34 -23.99
C ARG A 322 -5.87 6.54 -24.57
N PRO A 323 -7.14 6.40 -25.02
CA PRO A 323 -7.87 7.53 -25.59
C PRO A 323 -8.04 8.70 -24.61
N ARG A 324 -8.23 8.39 -23.31
CA ARG A 324 -8.40 9.40 -22.26
C ARG A 324 -7.12 10.21 -22.05
N LYS A 325 -5.97 9.55 -22.13
CA LYS A 325 -4.64 10.17 -22.01
C LYS A 325 -4.39 11.19 -23.12
N LEU A 326 -4.70 10.81 -24.36
CA LEU A 326 -4.59 11.71 -25.51
C LEU A 326 -5.61 12.85 -25.45
N PHE A 327 -6.81 12.59 -24.95
CA PHE A 327 -7.82 13.64 -24.75
C PHE A 327 -7.36 14.67 -23.71
N PHE A 328 -6.78 14.23 -22.59
CA PHE A 328 -6.21 15.11 -21.57
C PHE A 328 -5.17 16.05 -22.18
N ILE A 329 -4.16 15.52 -22.86
CA ILE A 329 -3.10 16.33 -23.50
C ILE A 329 -3.71 17.32 -24.51
N LYS A 330 -4.60 16.85 -25.38
CA LYS A 330 -5.26 17.70 -26.39
C LYS A 330 -6.07 18.83 -25.76
N LYS A 331 -6.80 18.54 -24.68
CA LYS A 331 -7.61 19.52 -23.95
C LYS A 331 -6.70 20.64 -23.40
N HIS A 332 -5.63 20.29 -22.71
CA HIS A 332 -4.71 21.26 -22.10
C HIS A 332 -3.96 22.11 -23.13
N LEU A 333 -3.47 21.50 -24.21
CA LEU A 333 -2.81 22.23 -25.30
C LEU A 333 -3.78 23.14 -26.07
N ARG A 334 -5.05 22.74 -26.20
CA ARG A 334 -6.09 23.56 -26.84
C ARG A 334 -6.44 24.80 -26.02
N ILE A 335 -6.62 24.65 -24.71
CA ILE A 335 -6.99 25.78 -23.83
C ILE A 335 -5.91 26.87 -23.85
N ARG A 336 -4.65 26.51 -24.06
CA ARG A 336 -3.49 27.44 -24.05
C ARG A 336 -3.07 27.92 -25.44
N GLY A 337 -3.89 27.68 -26.47
CA GLY A 337 -3.67 28.23 -27.82
C GLY A 337 -2.54 27.60 -28.62
N ARG A 338 -1.86 26.57 -28.10
CA ARG A 338 -0.80 25.83 -28.83
C ARG A 338 -1.35 24.84 -29.86
N TYR A 339 -2.68 24.69 -29.92
CA TYR A 339 -3.39 23.88 -30.92
C TYR A 339 -4.30 24.77 -31.79
N PRO A 340 -3.84 25.23 -32.98
CA PRO A 340 -4.64 26.07 -33.86
C PRO A 340 -5.80 25.30 -34.51
N LEU A 341 -7.02 25.83 -34.42
CA LEU A 341 -8.26 25.27 -35.02
C LEU A 341 -8.28 25.34 -36.56
N LYS A 342 -7.53 26.28 -37.15
CA LYS A 342 -7.46 26.58 -38.59
C LYS A 342 -6.05 26.39 -39.18
N ALA A 343 -5.36 25.32 -38.82
CA ALA A 343 -4.13 24.96 -39.53
C ALA A 343 -4.46 24.17 -40.80
N GLU A 344 -3.84 24.52 -41.94
CA GLU A 344 -3.91 23.75 -43.19
C GLU A 344 -3.45 22.29 -42.98
N ASN A 345 -2.47 22.08 -42.10
CA ASN A 345 -1.86 20.77 -41.85
C ASN A 345 -2.36 20.08 -40.55
N LYS A 346 -3.67 19.83 -40.44
CA LYS A 346 -4.27 19.12 -39.29
C LYS A 346 -3.65 17.73 -39.03
N THR A 347 -3.21 17.04 -40.09
CA THR A 347 -2.57 15.73 -40.03
C THR A 347 -1.19 15.78 -39.36
N LEU A 348 -0.37 16.78 -39.71
CA LEU A 348 0.96 16.99 -39.15
C LEU A 348 0.89 17.30 -37.65
N ILE A 349 -0.03 18.18 -37.23
CA ILE A 349 -0.20 18.53 -35.81
C ILE A 349 -0.67 17.32 -35.01
N ARG A 350 -1.62 16.52 -35.55
CA ARG A 350 -2.03 15.26 -34.90
C ARG A 350 -0.86 14.30 -34.73
N LYS A 351 0.00 14.17 -35.76
CA LYS A 351 1.21 13.33 -35.72
C LYS A 351 2.21 13.82 -34.67
N ASN A 352 2.43 15.13 -34.56
CA ASN A 352 3.31 15.71 -33.55
C ASN A 352 2.77 15.50 -32.12
N ILE A 353 1.45 15.62 -31.90
CA ILE A 353 0.84 15.33 -30.60
C ILE A 353 0.98 13.86 -30.23
N THR A 354 0.74 12.94 -31.17
CA THR A 354 0.94 11.51 -30.91
C THR A 354 2.40 11.20 -30.62
N ARG A 355 3.34 11.87 -31.30
CA ARG A 355 4.78 11.73 -31.06
C ARG A 355 5.19 12.27 -29.69
N PHE A 356 4.68 13.43 -29.31
CA PHE A 356 4.89 13.99 -27.98
C PHE A 356 4.36 13.07 -26.87
N ALA A 357 3.16 12.51 -27.04
CA ALA A 357 2.58 11.61 -26.06
C ALA A 357 3.30 10.26 -25.99
N ASP A 358 3.61 9.62 -27.12
CA ASP A 358 4.14 8.26 -27.16
C ASP A 358 5.67 8.18 -27.06
N GLU A 359 6.41 9.15 -27.61
CA GLU A 359 7.88 9.11 -27.64
C GLU A 359 8.53 9.97 -26.56
N TYR A 360 7.99 11.16 -26.27
CA TYR A 360 8.57 12.10 -25.31
C TYR A 360 8.03 11.87 -23.89
N LEU A 361 6.72 12.04 -23.69
CA LEU A 361 6.08 11.96 -22.37
C LEU A 361 5.93 10.51 -21.90
N LYS A 362 5.67 9.59 -22.84
CA LYS A 362 5.44 8.16 -22.59
C LYS A 362 4.33 7.93 -21.55
N GLN A 363 4.26 6.73 -20.98
CA GLN A 363 3.24 6.39 -19.99
C GLN A 363 3.52 7.05 -18.63
N ASP A 364 4.80 7.12 -18.24
CA ASP A 364 5.22 7.72 -16.98
C ASP A 364 4.89 9.21 -16.92
N GLY A 365 5.20 9.99 -17.96
CA GLY A 365 4.92 11.42 -17.94
C GLY A 365 3.43 11.71 -17.84
N ILE A 366 2.57 10.92 -18.49
CA ILE A 366 1.12 11.07 -18.36
C ILE A 366 0.66 10.79 -16.92
N PHE A 367 1.20 9.74 -16.30
CA PHE A 367 0.94 9.44 -14.89
C PHE A 367 1.41 10.59 -13.96
N LEU A 368 2.61 11.14 -14.21
CA LEU A 368 3.14 12.28 -13.46
C LEU A 368 2.26 13.53 -13.61
N MET A 369 1.73 13.79 -14.81
CA MET A 369 0.81 14.91 -15.03
C MET A 369 -0.53 14.70 -14.31
N GLU A 370 -1.09 13.49 -14.33
CA GLU A 370 -2.30 13.17 -13.55
C GLU A 370 -2.05 13.35 -12.04
N LEU A 371 -0.87 13.00 -11.55
CA LEU A 371 -0.50 13.22 -10.15
C LEU A 371 -0.30 14.71 -9.84
N ALA A 372 0.26 15.48 -10.77
CA ALA A 372 0.39 16.93 -10.64
C ALA A 372 -0.98 17.62 -10.56
N VAL A 373 -1.98 17.15 -11.31
CA VAL A 373 -3.37 17.64 -11.21
C VAL A 373 -3.96 17.35 -9.83
N LYS A 374 -3.70 16.17 -9.25
CA LYS A 374 -4.20 15.79 -7.91
C LYS A 374 -3.59 16.64 -6.78
N ASN A 375 -2.33 17.05 -6.92
CA ASN A 375 -1.59 17.77 -5.88
C ASN A 375 -1.68 19.29 -6.00
N GLY A 376 -1.58 19.81 -7.22
CA GLY A 376 -1.63 21.24 -7.48
C GLY A 376 -3.03 21.64 -7.97
N SER A 377 -3.15 21.78 -9.28
CA SER A 377 -4.42 22.08 -9.94
C SER A 377 -4.33 21.75 -11.42
N ASP A 378 -5.51 21.65 -12.07
CA ASP A 378 -5.62 21.47 -13.53
C ASP A 378 -4.90 22.59 -14.31
N LEU A 379 -4.85 23.80 -13.74
CA LEU A 379 -4.21 24.97 -14.35
C LEU A 379 -2.67 24.85 -14.34
N LEU A 380 -2.09 24.50 -13.19
CA LEU A 380 -0.64 24.37 -13.00
C LEU A 380 -0.08 23.21 -13.81
N ALA A 381 -0.76 22.06 -13.78
CA ALA A 381 -0.39 20.92 -14.62
C ALA A 381 -0.48 21.29 -16.11
N GLY A 382 -1.50 22.05 -16.52
CA GLY A 382 -1.60 22.58 -17.88
C GLY A 382 -0.43 23.48 -18.28
N ASP A 383 0.03 24.35 -17.38
CA ASP A 383 1.19 25.22 -17.64
C ASP A 383 2.47 24.39 -17.85
N ILE A 384 2.73 23.41 -16.98
CA ILE A 384 3.90 22.52 -17.11
C ILE A 384 3.86 21.75 -18.42
N LEU A 385 2.69 21.24 -18.81
CA LEU A 385 2.53 20.52 -20.07
C LEU A 385 2.88 21.39 -21.28
N VAL A 386 2.53 22.68 -21.26
CA VAL A 386 2.88 23.62 -22.32
C VAL A 386 4.38 23.87 -22.37
N TRP A 387 5.03 24.08 -21.22
CA TRP A 387 6.49 24.22 -21.16
C TRP A 387 7.22 23.00 -21.76
N LEU A 388 6.77 21.79 -21.39
CA LEU A 388 7.31 20.55 -21.93
C LEU A 388 7.05 20.41 -23.45
N TRP A 389 5.88 20.86 -23.92
CA TRP A 389 5.55 20.88 -25.35
C TRP A 389 6.45 21.83 -26.14
N ASP A 390 6.69 23.03 -25.61
CA ASP A 390 7.51 24.04 -26.27
C ASP A 390 8.96 23.55 -26.41
N LYS A 391 9.55 22.99 -25.35
CA LYS A 391 10.87 22.35 -25.41
C LYS A 391 10.93 21.20 -26.41
N PHE A 392 9.86 20.40 -26.51
CA PHE A 392 9.79 19.31 -27.49
C PHE A 392 9.74 19.84 -28.93
N MET A 393 9.01 20.93 -29.18
CA MET A 393 8.94 21.54 -30.51
C MET A 393 10.25 22.21 -30.91
N GLU A 394 10.91 22.93 -29.99
CA GLU A 394 12.24 23.54 -30.22
C GLU A 394 13.27 22.50 -30.64
N ARG A 395 13.33 21.36 -29.94
CA ARG A 395 14.23 20.25 -30.28
C ARG A 395 13.94 19.64 -31.64
N ASN A 396 12.67 19.46 -32.00
CA ASN A 396 12.31 18.89 -33.30
C ASN A 396 12.53 19.90 -34.45
N GLY A 397 12.38 21.20 -34.19
CA GLY A 397 12.71 22.27 -35.15
C GLY A 397 14.20 22.32 -35.47
N ALA A 398 15.06 22.28 -34.45
CA ALA A 398 16.52 22.26 -34.62
C ALA A 398 17.03 21.01 -35.38
N VAL A 399 16.30 19.88 -35.29
CA VAL A 399 16.60 18.66 -36.06
C VAL A 399 16.17 18.79 -37.52
N GLN A 400 15.12 19.55 -37.81
CA GLN A 400 14.70 19.81 -39.19
C GLN A 400 15.66 20.75 -39.92
N GLU A 401 16.17 21.80 -39.26
CA GLU A 401 17.15 22.73 -39.85
C GLU A 401 18.47 22.04 -40.24
N LYS A 402 18.98 21.13 -39.40
CA LYS A 402 20.21 20.34 -39.68
C LYS A 402 20.09 19.34 -40.85
N HIS A 403 18.89 19.03 -41.33
CA HIS A 403 18.69 18.18 -42.52
C HIS A 403 18.45 18.98 -43.80
N SER A 404 18.33 20.31 -43.69
CA SER A 404 18.11 21.23 -44.80
C SER A 404 19.35 22.05 -45.20
N GLU A 405 20.49 21.89 -44.52
CA GLU A 405 21.76 22.40 -45.03
C GLU A 405 22.19 21.54 -46.24
N PRO A 406 22.30 22.11 -47.45
CA PRO A 406 22.85 21.38 -48.58
C PRO A 406 24.31 21.05 -48.29
N VAL A 407 24.68 19.79 -48.47
CA VAL A 407 26.07 19.34 -48.53
C VAL A 407 26.74 20.12 -49.66
N ILE A 408 27.51 21.16 -49.31
CA ILE A 408 28.39 21.84 -50.24
C ILE A 408 29.49 20.82 -50.58
N LEU A 409 29.36 20.20 -51.76
CA LEU A 409 30.46 19.46 -52.38
C LEU A 409 31.60 20.47 -52.60
N GLN A 410 32.63 20.43 -51.77
CA GLN A 410 33.92 21.00 -52.11
C GLN A 410 34.47 20.20 -53.30
N SER A 411 34.47 20.82 -54.47
CA SER A 411 35.19 20.34 -55.64
C SER A 411 36.69 20.52 -55.39
N ASP A 412 37.41 19.41 -55.31
CA ASP A 412 38.87 19.37 -55.34
C ASP A 412 39.39 19.95 -56.67
N PRO A 413 40.33 20.92 -56.67
CA PRO A 413 41.07 21.30 -57.84
C PRO A 413 42.40 20.54 -57.84
N ASN A 414 42.46 19.39 -58.49
CA ASN A 414 43.69 18.86 -59.07
C ASN A 414 43.38 17.62 -59.92
N ASP A 415 43.06 17.85 -61.19
CA ASP A 415 43.51 16.94 -62.24
C ASP A 415 43.49 17.64 -63.59
N SER A 416 44.63 18.26 -63.95
CA SER A 416 44.91 18.63 -65.33
C SER A 416 46.41 18.84 -65.55
N GLN A 417 46.94 17.96 -66.40
CA GLN A 417 48.10 18.11 -67.30
C GLN A 417 49.47 17.73 -66.69
N VAL A 418 50.03 16.58 -67.12
CA VAL A 418 50.94 16.37 -68.28
C VAL A 418 52.37 16.78 -67.96
#